data_AF-A0A4P5UD53-F1
#
_entry.id   AF-A0A4P5UD53-F1
#
_cell.length_a   1.000
_cell.length_b   1.000
_cell.length_c   1.000
_cell.angle_alpha   90.00
_cell.angle_beta   90.00
_cell.angle_gamma   90.00
#
_symmetry.space_group_name_H-M   'P 1'
#
loop_
_entity.id
_entity.type
_entity.pdbx_description
1 polymer ?
#
loop_
_entity_poly.entity_id
_entity_poly.type
_entity_poly.pdbx_seq_one_letter_code
_entity_poly.pdbx_strand_id
1 'polypeptide(L)' 'MAMWFFLHHFCAGIRHLAMDLHYGVTLEQSRMSGKLVLVMGILLTILIGVKLW' A
#
# COMPACT_ATOMS: atom_id res chain seq x y z
N MET A 1 13.98 -2.57 8.04
CA MET A 1 13.83 -1.83 6.77
C MET A 1 13.32 -2.70 5.62
N ALA A 2 13.83 -3.93 5.43
CA ALA A 2 13.30 -4.88 4.44
C ALA A 2 11.78 -5.15 4.56
N MET A 3 11.27 -5.28 5.78
CA MET A 3 9.83 -5.45 6.07
C MET A 3 8.96 -4.35 5.44
N TRP A 4 9.39 -3.09 5.58
CA TRP A 4 8.65 -1.94 5.08
C TRP A 4 8.61 -1.93 3.55
N PHE A 5 9.76 -2.16 2.90
CA PHE A 5 9.83 -2.25 1.44
C PHE A 5 8.92 -3.34 0.88
N PHE A 6 8.91 -4.52 1.53
CA PHE A 6 8.02 -5.61 1.13
C PHE A 6 6.53 -5.24 1.27
N LEU A 7 6.11 -4.74 2.44
CA LEU A 7 4.71 -4.40 2.70
C LEU A 7 4.23 -3.25 1.81
N HIS A 8 5.04 -2.21 1.65
CA HIS A 8 4.71 -1.09 0.78
C HIS A 8 4.59 -1.52 -0.68
N HIS A 9 5.54 -2.33 -1.17
CA HIS A 9 5.49 -2.86 -2.54
C HIS A 9 4.30 -3.78 -2.77
N PHE A 10 3.98 -4.64 -1.80
CA PHE A 10 2.81 -5.53 -1.87
C PHE A 10 1.50 -4.72 -1.97
N CYS A 11 1.31 -3.72 -1.11
CA CYS A 11 0.15 -2.83 -1.18
C CYS A 11 0.08 -2.03 -2.49
N ALA A 12 1.23 -1.56 -2.99
CA ALA A 12 1.31 -0.89 -4.29
C ALA A 12 0.93 -1.85 -5.44
N GLY A 13 1.40 -3.10 -5.40
CA GLY A 13 1.07 -4.13 -6.37
C GLY A 13 -0.42 -4.41 -6.45
N ILE A 14 -1.11 -4.53 -5.30
CA ILE A 14 -2.57 -4.69 -5.26
C ILE A 14 -3.28 -3.49 -5.91
N ARG A 15 -2.82 -2.26 -5.63
CA ARG A 15 -3.35 -1.05 -6.26
C ARG A 15 -3.20 -1.11 -7.78
N HIS A 16 -2.04 -1.54 -8.29
CA HIS A 16 -1.81 -1.70 -9.73
C HIS A 16 -2.74 -2.74 -10.35
N LEU A 17 -2.89 -3.92 -9.74
CA LEU A 17 -3.85 -4.94 -10.18
C LEU A 17 -5.30 -4.42 -10.21
N ALA A 18 -5.69 -3.62 -9.21
CA ALA A 18 -7.01 -3.00 -9.19
C ALA A 18 -7.19 -1.98 -10.33
N MET A 19 -6.15 -1.20 -10.64
CA MET A 19 -6.17 -0.28 -11.79
C MET A 19 -6.21 -1.01 -13.13
N ASP A 20 -5.56 -2.17 -13.26
CA ASP A 20 -5.65 -3.03 -14.46
C ASP A 20 -7.08 -3.54 -14.69
N LEU A 21 -7.81 -3.80 -13.61
CA LEU A 21 -9.25 -4.11 -13.62
C LEU A 21 -10.14 -2.87 -13.79
N HIS A 22 -9.57 -1.71 -14.12
CA HIS A 22 -10.25 -0.42 -14.33
C HIS A 22 -10.89 0.18 -13.06
N TYR A 23 -10.49 -0.27 -11.86
CA TYR A 23 -10.91 0.34 -10.60
C TYR A 23 -9.97 1.49 -10.20
N GLY A 24 -10.54 2.65 -9.85
CA GLY A 24 -9.76 3.75 -9.28
C GLY A 24 -8.85 4.49 -10.28
N VAL A 25 -9.13 4.37 -11.58
CA VAL A 25 -8.33 4.94 -12.67
C VAL A 25 -8.48 6.45 -12.84
N THR A 26 -9.47 7.08 -12.19
CA THR A 26 -9.59 8.54 -12.21
C THR A 26 -8.45 9.19 -11.44
N LEU A 27 -8.05 10.40 -11.83
CA LEU A 27 -6.92 11.12 -11.23
C LEU A 27 -7.08 11.28 -9.71
N GLU A 28 -8.28 11.60 -9.26
CA GLU A 28 -8.59 11.78 -7.84
C GLU A 28 -8.46 10.47 -7.06
N GLN A 29 -9.07 9.39 -7.56
CA GLN A 29 -8.98 8.06 -6.92
C GLN A 29 -7.56 7.51 -6.94
N SER A 30 -6.80 7.76 -8.02
CA SER A 30 -5.39 7.38 -8.12
C SER A 30 -4.51 8.13 -7.11
N ARG A 31 -4.75 9.42 -6.85
CA ARG A 31 -4.04 10.18 -5.82
C ARG A 31 -4.41 9.71 -4.41
N MET A 32 -5.69 9.46 -4.16
CA MET A 32 -6.15 8.97 -2.86
C MET A 32 -5.59 7.58 -2.54
N SER A 33 -5.69 6.65 -3.50
CA SER A 33 -5.16 5.28 -3.37
C SER A 33 -3.65 5.26 -3.16
N GLY A 34 -2.89 6.15 -3.82
CA GLY A 34 -1.46 6.30 -3.58
C GLY A 34 -1.13 6.73 -2.13
N LYS A 35 -1.86 7.70 -1.59
CA LYS A 35 -1.70 8.11 -0.18
C LYS A 35 -2.07 6.97 0.79
N LEU A 36 -3.13 6.23 0.49
CA LEU A 36 -3.55 5.08 1.28
C LEU A 36 -2.47 3.98 1.33
N VAL A 37 -1.84 3.65 0.20
CA VAL A 37 -0.74 2.65 0.16
C VAL A 37 0.43 3.08 1.04
N LEU A 38 0.78 4.37 1.07
CA LEU A 38 1.85 4.87 1.92
C LEU A 38 1.50 4.75 3.42
N VAL A 39 0.30 5.22 3.80
CA VAL A 39 -0.17 5.17 5.20
C VAL A 39 -0.31 3.73 5.69
N MET A 40 -0.90 2.85 4.88
CA MET A 40 -1.08 1.45 5.21
C MET A 40 0.27 0.72 5.30
N GLY A 41 1.21 0.99 4.39
CA GLY A 41 2.56 0.40 4.46
C GLY A 41 3.28 0.71 5.78
N ILE A 42 3.18 1.95 6.27
CA ILE A 42 3.75 2.36 7.56
C ILE A 42 3.00 1.70 8.72
N LEU A 43 1.66 1.75 8.72
CA LEU A 43 0.84 1.14 9.78
C LEU A 43 1.09 -0.36 9.92
N LEU A 44 1.07 -1.11 8.81
CA LEU A 44 1.35 -2.55 8.83
C LEU A 44 2.78 -2.84 9.31
N THR A 45 3.76 -2.01 8.93
CA THR A 45 5.14 -2.16 9.39
C THR A 45 5.23 -2.01 10.91
N ILE A 46 4.56 -1.01 11.48
CA ILE A 46 4.54 -0.80 12.94
C ILE A 46 3.83 -1.95 13.64
N LEU A 47 2.64 -2.34 13.17
CA LEU A 47 1.84 -3.41 13.79
C LEU A 47 2.59 -4.75 13.80
N ILE A 48 3.19 -5.13 12.68
CA ILE A 48 3.94 -6.38 12.59
C ILE A 48 5.26 -6.28 13.35
N GLY A 49 5.93 -5.13 13.30
CA GLY A 49 7.14 -4.87 14.08
C GLY A 49 6.90 -5.01 15.59
N VAL A 50 5.78 -4.48 16.10
CA VAL A 50 5.37 -4.61 17.51
C VAL A 50 4.98 -6.04 17.85
N LYS A 51 4.33 -6.79 16.94
CA LYS A 51 3.92 -8.18 17.20
C LYS A 51 5.10 -9.16 17.21
N LEU A 52 6.14 -8.89 16.41
CA LEU A 52 7.29 -9.79 16.25
C LEU A 52 8.38 -9.59 17.31
N TRP A 53 8.28 -8.56 18.14
CA TRP A 53 9.22 -8.23 19.21
C TRP A 53 8.59 -8.46 20.57
#